data_AF-A0A7J3NNR5-F1
#
_entry.id   AF-A0A7J3NNR5-F1
#
_cell.length_a   1.000
_cell.length_b   1.000
_cell.length_c   1.000
_cell.angle_alpha   90.00
_cell.angle_beta   90.00
_cell.angle_gamma   90.00
#
_symmetry.space_group_name_H-M   'P 1'
#
loop_
_entity.id
_entity.type
_entity.pdbx_description
1 polymer ?
#
loop_
_entity_poly.entity_id
_entity_poly.type
_entity_poly.pdbx_seq_one_letter_code
_entity_poly.pdbx_strand_id
1 'polypeptide(L)'
;MARTWIVMCPMWGSEEHKNKPHGWSLSSKELCRVQNHYFEPFLECIVCGHHFSLQEDVKNAFSSDNPFVIHNFQFNAEEWGNVEIIVGQLKTINFSCPFDDVPHVYLTPIEKPVKAVPGWITNAGFSIFSCDSETLGEIRKISWSAYGNRGYVTIPLWRKLLSSSKAHQLRKDFRSELVDLESAFEVFIGEYLGVMLKNKLRDETIEWILKLSIEEQLKIGFVELKGKALRDLEPEAYIMWQKNVKEKRDKVVHRGIFITEEEAINAREAVFDFMTKIDPSTLDQFQIER
;
A
#
# COMPACT_ATOMS: atom_id res chain seq x y z
N MET A 1 4.47 -17.46 8.59
CA MET A 1 3.74 -16.91 7.42
C MET A 1 4.75 -16.22 6.53
N ALA A 2 4.54 -16.27 5.22
CA ALA A 2 5.52 -15.74 4.27
C ALA A 2 5.22 -14.27 4.00
N ARG A 3 6.26 -13.43 3.91
CA ARG A 3 6.12 -12.05 3.46
C ARG A 3 6.46 -11.95 1.98
N THR A 4 5.73 -11.13 1.26
CA THR A 4 5.94 -10.91 -0.16
C THR A 4 5.56 -9.47 -0.54
N TRP A 5 6.05 -9.01 -1.68
CA TRP A 5 5.57 -7.75 -2.27
C TRP A 5 4.45 -8.04 -3.26
N ILE A 6 3.50 -7.11 -3.34
CA ILE A 6 2.52 -7.07 -4.42
C ILE A 6 3.05 -6.13 -5.49
N VAL A 7 3.30 -6.70 -6.66
CA VAL A 7 3.96 -6.03 -7.77
C VAL A 7 3.01 -5.92 -8.95
N MET A 8 3.21 -4.90 -9.78
CA MET A 8 2.43 -4.63 -10.98
C MET A 8 3.36 -4.26 -12.12
N CYS A 9 3.11 -4.83 -13.30
CA CYS A 9 3.91 -4.55 -14.49
C CYS A 9 3.78 -3.08 -14.90
N PRO A 10 4.88 -2.35 -15.17
CA PRO A 10 4.82 -0.98 -15.69
C PRO A 10 4.11 -0.87 -17.05
N MET A 11 4.12 -1.96 -17.82
CA MET A 11 3.46 -2.07 -19.12
C MET A 11 2.00 -2.56 -19.02
N TRP A 12 1.37 -2.46 -17.83
CA TRP A 12 0.02 -2.98 -17.59
C TRP A 12 -1.06 -2.44 -18.55
N GLY A 13 -0.89 -1.22 -19.05
CA GLY A 13 -1.81 -0.63 -20.03
C GLY A 13 -1.77 -1.27 -21.43
N SER A 14 -0.88 -2.25 -21.67
CA SER A 14 -0.78 -2.91 -22.98
C SER A 14 -1.88 -3.94 -23.22
N GLU A 15 -2.20 -4.21 -24.50
CA GLU A 15 -3.21 -5.21 -24.88
C GLU A 15 -2.88 -6.62 -24.36
N GLU A 16 -1.61 -6.95 -24.14
CA GLU A 16 -1.16 -8.25 -23.62
C GLU A 16 -1.68 -8.52 -22.20
N HIS A 17 -1.94 -7.47 -21.42
CA HIS A 17 -2.39 -7.54 -20.03
C HIS A 17 -3.92 -7.55 -19.89
N LYS A 18 -4.66 -7.44 -20.99
CA LYS A 18 -6.12 -7.46 -20.97
C LYS A 18 -6.63 -8.77 -20.37
N ASN A 19 -7.51 -8.68 -19.37
CA ASN A 19 -8.05 -9.81 -18.60
C ASN A 19 -6.99 -10.66 -17.87
N LYS A 20 -5.80 -10.10 -17.57
CA LYS A 20 -4.79 -10.74 -16.72
C LYS A 20 -4.90 -10.23 -15.28
N PRO A 21 -4.16 -10.81 -14.31
CA PRO A 21 -4.09 -10.26 -12.95
C PRO A 21 -3.41 -8.90 -12.92
N HIS A 22 -4.05 -7.89 -12.31
CA HIS A 22 -3.50 -6.52 -12.18
C HIS A 22 -2.22 -6.45 -11.34
N GLY A 23 -2.05 -7.37 -10.40
CA GLY A 23 -0.83 -7.51 -9.62
C GLY A 23 -0.66 -8.94 -9.12
N TRP A 24 0.56 -9.29 -8.73
CA TRP A 24 0.88 -10.62 -8.22
C TRP A 24 1.87 -10.56 -7.07
N SER A 25 1.98 -11.65 -6.31
CA SER A 25 3.01 -11.81 -5.29
C SER A 25 4.29 -12.34 -5.90
N LEU A 26 5.42 -11.80 -5.46
CA LEU A 26 6.72 -12.38 -5.78
C LEU A 26 6.87 -13.77 -5.15
N SER A 27 7.43 -14.69 -5.93
CA SER A 27 7.80 -16.04 -5.50
C SER A 27 9.03 -16.01 -4.57
N SER A 28 9.21 -17.05 -3.76
CA SER A 28 10.39 -17.16 -2.87
C SER A 28 11.72 -17.02 -3.62
N LYS A 29 11.78 -17.47 -4.89
CA LYS A 29 12.98 -17.32 -5.74
C LYS A 29 13.25 -15.86 -6.08
N GLU A 30 12.21 -15.09 -6.39
CA GLU A 30 12.32 -13.66 -6.72
C GLU A 30 12.65 -12.83 -5.48
N LEU A 31 12.04 -13.16 -4.33
CA LEU A 31 12.34 -12.50 -3.05
C LEU A 31 13.84 -12.57 -2.72
N CYS A 32 14.48 -13.71 -2.95
CA CYS A 32 15.93 -13.86 -2.75
C CYS A 32 16.78 -13.02 -3.72
N ARG A 33 16.29 -12.74 -4.95
CA ARG A 33 17.04 -11.95 -5.95
C ARG A 33 17.00 -10.46 -5.67
N VAL A 34 15.92 -9.99 -5.06
CA VAL A 34 15.66 -8.56 -4.84
C VAL A 34 16.22 -8.07 -3.51
N GLN A 35 16.61 -8.95 -2.60
CA GLN A 35 17.11 -8.58 -1.27
C GLN A 35 18.22 -7.52 -1.34
N ASN A 36 17.91 -6.28 -0.95
CA ASN A 36 18.76 -5.08 -1.02
C ASN A 36 19.09 -4.54 -2.44
N HIS A 37 18.45 -5.04 -3.49
CA HIS A 37 18.61 -4.62 -4.88
C HIS A 37 17.31 -4.01 -5.42
N TYR A 38 16.80 -3.00 -4.73
CA TYR A 38 15.48 -2.41 -4.98
C TYR A 38 15.30 -1.76 -6.36
N PHE A 39 16.37 -1.23 -6.94
CA PHE A 39 16.35 -0.47 -8.21
C PHE A 39 16.89 -1.26 -9.40
N GLU A 40 17.40 -2.48 -9.18
CA GLU A 40 17.94 -3.30 -10.25
C GLU A 40 16.81 -4.06 -10.97
N PRO A 41 16.81 -4.11 -12.32
CA PRO A 41 15.71 -4.70 -13.08
C PRO A 41 15.77 -6.23 -13.15
N PHE A 42 15.68 -6.88 -11.98
CA PHE A 42 15.80 -8.34 -11.85
C PHE A 42 14.48 -9.10 -11.98
N LEU A 43 13.36 -8.40 -11.92
CA LEU A 43 12.03 -8.97 -11.98
C LEU A 43 11.54 -8.98 -13.42
N GLU A 44 10.78 -10.00 -13.76
CA GLU A 44 10.25 -10.22 -15.11
C GLU A 44 8.72 -10.35 -15.04
N CYS A 45 8.01 -9.64 -15.91
CA CYS A 45 6.56 -9.74 -16.00
C CYS A 45 6.15 -11.16 -16.43
N ILE A 46 5.28 -11.80 -15.66
CA ILE A 46 4.72 -13.13 -15.99
C ILE A 46 3.83 -13.14 -17.25
N VAL A 47 3.46 -11.96 -17.78
CA VAL A 47 2.61 -11.80 -18.96
C VAL A 47 3.43 -11.46 -20.20
N CYS A 48 4.24 -10.40 -20.13
CA CYS A 48 4.93 -9.83 -21.30
C CYS A 48 6.46 -10.02 -21.31
N GLY A 49 7.06 -10.56 -20.25
CA GLY A 49 8.52 -10.71 -20.13
C GLY A 49 9.31 -9.41 -19.94
N HIS A 50 8.63 -8.26 -19.79
CA HIS A 50 9.29 -7.00 -19.51
C HIS A 50 10.03 -7.06 -18.17
N HIS A 51 11.27 -6.56 -18.14
CA HIS A 51 12.10 -6.53 -16.95
C HIS A 51 12.04 -5.17 -16.26
N PHE A 52 11.89 -5.17 -14.94
CA PHE A 52 11.74 -3.97 -14.12
C PHE A 52 12.28 -4.17 -12.71
N SER A 53 12.41 -3.07 -11.97
CA SER A 53 12.88 -3.05 -10.59
C SER A 53 11.74 -3.21 -9.58
N LEU A 54 12.06 -3.61 -8.34
CA LEU A 54 11.06 -3.68 -7.26
C LEU A 54 10.52 -2.28 -6.88
N GLN A 55 11.34 -1.25 -7.02
CA GLN A 55 10.84 0.10 -6.76
C GLN A 55 9.77 0.48 -7.79
N GLU A 56 10.02 0.18 -9.06
CA GLU A 56 9.13 0.52 -10.16
C GLU A 56 7.80 -0.25 -10.08
N ASP A 57 7.84 -1.55 -9.78
CA ASP A 57 6.64 -2.37 -9.75
C ASP A 57 5.74 -2.11 -8.53
N VAL A 58 6.33 -1.87 -7.35
CA VAL A 58 5.60 -1.49 -6.13
C VAL A 58 5.05 -0.09 -6.30
N LYS A 59 5.73 0.83 -7.00
CA LYS A 59 5.17 2.13 -7.35
C LYS A 59 3.92 2.00 -8.21
N ASN A 60 3.99 1.20 -9.28
CA ASN A 60 2.85 0.96 -10.16
C ASN A 60 1.68 0.34 -9.38
N ALA A 61 1.97 -0.65 -8.54
CA ALA A 61 0.96 -1.30 -7.70
C ALA A 61 0.37 -0.33 -6.66
N PHE A 62 1.20 0.49 -6.01
CA PHE A 62 0.77 1.50 -5.06
C PHE A 62 -0.12 2.55 -5.74
N SER A 63 0.14 2.89 -7.00
CA SER A 63 -0.59 3.94 -7.71
C SER A 63 -1.87 3.44 -8.38
N SER A 64 -2.03 2.11 -8.49
CA SER A 64 -3.18 1.41 -9.05
C SER A 64 -4.51 1.84 -8.43
N ASP A 65 -5.54 1.91 -9.27
CA ASP A 65 -6.94 2.13 -8.92
C ASP A 65 -7.71 0.81 -8.66
N ASN A 66 -7.08 -0.35 -8.88
CA ASN A 66 -7.73 -1.64 -8.68
C ASN A 66 -7.95 -1.90 -7.17
N PRO A 67 -9.20 -2.09 -6.70
CA PRO A 67 -9.49 -2.27 -5.27
C PRO A 67 -8.73 -3.44 -4.63
N PHE A 68 -8.58 -4.55 -5.34
CA PHE A 68 -7.85 -5.72 -4.82
C PHE A 68 -6.37 -5.43 -4.65
N VAL A 69 -5.76 -4.61 -5.52
CA VAL A 69 -4.38 -4.16 -5.35
C VAL A 69 -4.30 -3.16 -4.19
N ILE A 70 -5.20 -2.17 -4.14
CA ILE A 70 -5.24 -1.14 -3.09
C ILE A 70 -5.31 -1.74 -1.69
N HIS A 71 -6.10 -2.80 -1.48
CA HIS A 71 -6.20 -3.45 -0.17
C HIS A 71 -4.86 -4.00 0.34
N ASN A 72 -3.96 -4.43 -0.54
CA ASN A 72 -2.61 -4.87 -0.16
C ASN A 72 -1.71 -3.73 0.31
N PHE A 73 -2.07 -2.48 0.03
CA PHE A 73 -1.39 -1.28 0.53
C PHE A 73 -2.12 -0.65 1.71
N GLN A 74 -3.44 -0.85 1.81
CA GLN A 74 -4.21 -0.46 2.98
C GLN A 74 -3.87 -1.34 4.20
N PHE A 75 -3.67 -2.63 4.00
CA PHE A 75 -3.43 -3.62 5.05
C PHE A 75 -2.04 -4.25 4.93
N ASN A 76 -1.56 -4.89 6.00
CA ASN A 76 -0.27 -5.60 5.99
C ASN A 76 -0.40 -7.14 6.05
N ALA A 77 -1.62 -7.67 6.08
CA ALA A 77 -1.86 -9.11 6.04
C ALA A 77 -3.07 -9.45 5.17
N GLU A 78 -2.98 -10.60 4.50
CA GLU A 78 -4.04 -11.22 3.74
C GLU A 78 -4.09 -12.71 4.04
N GLU A 79 -5.30 -13.25 4.18
CA GLU A 79 -5.52 -14.69 4.21
C GLU A 79 -6.58 -15.04 3.17
N TRP A 80 -6.39 -16.14 2.45
CA TRP A 80 -7.30 -16.57 1.40
C TRP A 80 -7.46 -18.08 1.39
N GLY A 81 -8.56 -18.54 0.80
CA GLY A 81 -8.80 -19.97 0.68
C GLY A 81 -10.01 -20.28 -0.19
N ASN A 82 -10.23 -21.58 -0.38
CA ASN A 82 -11.41 -22.09 -1.05
C ASN A 82 -12.20 -22.97 -0.08
N VAL A 83 -13.52 -22.90 -0.15
CA VAL A 83 -14.39 -23.70 0.72
C VAL A 83 -15.63 -24.15 -0.03
N GLU A 84 -16.11 -25.34 0.34
CA GLU A 84 -17.42 -25.81 -0.05
C GLU A 84 -18.48 -25.36 0.96
N ILE A 85 -19.56 -24.81 0.44
CA ILE A 85 -20.75 -24.43 1.20
C ILE A 85 -21.94 -25.27 0.73
N ILE A 86 -22.92 -25.43 1.60
CA ILE A 86 -24.24 -25.93 1.24
C ILE A 86 -25.17 -24.70 1.20
N VAL A 87 -25.82 -24.47 0.06
CA VAL A 87 -26.68 -23.30 -0.13
C VAL A 87 -27.81 -23.31 0.91
N GLY A 88 -27.98 -22.20 1.63
CA GLY A 88 -28.97 -22.06 2.71
C GLY A 88 -28.49 -22.49 4.09
N GLN A 89 -27.25 -22.99 4.21
CA GLN A 89 -26.63 -23.30 5.50
C GLN A 89 -25.53 -22.29 5.84
N LEU A 90 -25.40 -21.98 7.13
CA LEU A 90 -24.31 -21.17 7.65
C LEU A 90 -23.01 -21.97 7.59
N LYS A 91 -21.97 -21.39 6.99
CA LYS A 91 -20.61 -21.95 7.03
C LYS A 91 -19.69 -20.99 7.76
N THR A 92 -18.98 -21.45 8.78
CA THR A 92 -17.97 -20.64 9.48
C THR A 92 -16.57 -20.98 8.99
N ILE A 93 -15.74 -19.95 8.83
CA ILE A 93 -14.34 -19.99 8.48
C ILE A 93 -13.55 -19.35 9.61
N ASN A 94 -12.55 -20.07 10.11
CA ASN A 94 -11.60 -19.56 11.10
C ASN A 94 -10.32 -19.17 10.37
N PHE A 95 -9.78 -18.01 10.70
CA PHE A 95 -8.47 -17.61 10.21
C PHE A 95 -7.38 -18.43 10.90
N SER A 96 -6.28 -18.67 10.19
CA SER A 96 -5.11 -19.36 10.71
C SER A 96 -4.47 -18.63 11.89
N CYS A 97 -4.52 -17.29 11.86
CA CYS A 97 -4.13 -16.40 12.94
C CYS A 97 -5.11 -15.22 13.00
N PRO A 98 -5.55 -14.78 14.19
CA PRO A 98 -6.39 -13.60 14.29
C PRO A 98 -5.73 -12.35 13.69
N PHE A 99 -6.54 -11.48 13.10
CA PHE A 99 -6.16 -10.10 12.81
C PHE A 99 -6.22 -9.25 14.10
N ASP A 100 -5.61 -8.08 14.08
CA ASP A 100 -5.70 -7.13 15.19
C ASP A 100 -7.08 -6.46 15.24
N ASP A 101 -7.66 -6.19 14.06
CA ASP A 101 -8.98 -5.59 13.87
C ASP A 101 -9.89 -6.47 13.02
N VAL A 102 -11.17 -6.09 12.86
CA VAL A 102 -12.11 -6.78 11.97
C VAL A 102 -11.64 -6.65 10.51
N PRO A 103 -11.33 -7.76 9.81
CA PRO A 103 -10.83 -7.72 8.44
C PRO A 103 -11.94 -7.43 7.42
N HIS A 104 -11.52 -7.02 6.22
CA HIS A 104 -12.39 -6.91 5.05
C HIS A 104 -12.43 -8.24 4.32
N VAL A 105 -13.62 -8.86 4.22
CA VAL A 105 -13.79 -10.19 3.63
C VAL A 105 -14.52 -10.09 2.29
N TYR A 106 -13.98 -10.77 1.28
CA TYR A 106 -14.53 -10.88 -0.06
C TYR A 106 -14.80 -12.34 -0.39
N LEU A 107 -15.92 -12.59 -1.08
CA LEU A 107 -16.32 -13.92 -1.54
C LEU A 107 -16.45 -13.91 -3.07
N THR A 108 -15.87 -14.91 -3.70
CA THR A 108 -15.89 -15.11 -5.15
C THR A 108 -16.39 -16.51 -5.46
N PRO A 109 -17.60 -16.67 -6.04
CA PRO A 109 -18.09 -17.96 -6.51
C PRO A 109 -17.13 -18.62 -7.50
N ILE A 110 -16.92 -19.93 -7.38
CA ILE A 110 -16.11 -20.72 -8.31
C ILE A 110 -17.03 -21.59 -9.17
N GLU A 111 -16.80 -21.58 -10.48
CA GLU A 111 -17.49 -22.36 -11.52
C GLU A 111 -18.99 -22.05 -11.70
N LYS A 112 -19.77 -22.10 -10.63
CA LYS A 112 -21.21 -21.86 -10.63
C LYS A 112 -21.54 -20.63 -9.78
N PRO A 113 -22.41 -19.73 -10.25
CA PRO A 113 -22.85 -18.60 -9.46
C PRO A 113 -23.58 -19.08 -8.20
N VAL A 114 -23.33 -18.38 -7.10
CA VAL A 114 -24.08 -18.53 -5.85
C VAL A 114 -24.19 -17.17 -5.19
N LYS A 115 -25.39 -16.85 -4.69
CA LYS A 115 -25.61 -15.64 -3.90
C LYS A 115 -25.12 -15.90 -2.48
N ALA A 116 -23.91 -15.41 -2.18
CA ALA A 116 -23.29 -15.54 -0.88
C ALA A 116 -22.72 -14.19 -0.42
N VAL A 117 -22.81 -13.92 0.87
CA VAL A 117 -22.24 -12.74 1.51
C VAL A 117 -21.47 -13.13 2.77
N PRO A 118 -20.38 -12.41 3.09
CA PRO A 118 -19.75 -12.55 4.40
C PRO A 118 -20.75 -12.06 5.46
N GLY A 119 -20.84 -12.83 6.53
CA GLY A 119 -21.78 -12.68 7.62
C GLY A 119 -21.18 -12.00 8.84
N TRP A 120 -21.35 -12.63 10.01
CA TRP A 120 -20.65 -12.17 11.22
C TRP A 120 -19.14 -12.29 11.00
N ILE A 121 -18.44 -11.16 10.96
CA ILE A 121 -16.98 -11.07 10.81
C ILE A 121 -16.39 -10.65 12.16
N THR A 122 -15.44 -11.43 12.64
CA THR A 122 -14.60 -11.13 13.80
C THR A 122 -13.14 -11.07 13.36
N ASN A 123 -12.26 -10.68 14.26
CA ASN A 123 -10.83 -10.74 14.00
C ASN A 123 -10.27 -12.17 13.87
N ALA A 124 -10.97 -13.19 14.36
CA ALA A 124 -10.51 -14.60 14.33
C ALA A 124 -11.19 -15.45 13.25
N GLY A 125 -12.22 -14.94 12.59
CA GLY A 125 -12.95 -15.68 11.57
C GLY A 125 -14.22 -14.97 11.14
N PHE A 126 -14.90 -15.56 10.17
CA PHE A 126 -16.16 -15.05 9.64
C PHE A 126 -17.12 -16.18 9.29
N SER A 127 -18.39 -15.84 9.09
CA SER A 127 -19.38 -16.79 8.56
C SER A 127 -19.77 -16.43 7.12
N ILE A 128 -20.22 -17.40 6.35
CA ILE A 128 -20.78 -17.24 5.01
C ILE A 128 -22.27 -17.51 5.10
N PHE A 129 -23.07 -16.52 4.72
CA PHE A 129 -24.49 -16.71 4.45
C PHE A 129 -24.68 -16.92 2.96
N SER A 130 -25.43 -17.94 2.58
CA SER A 130 -25.84 -18.17 1.21
C SER A 130 -27.35 -18.33 1.15
N CYS A 131 -27.98 -17.69 0.17
CA CYS A 131 -29.42 -17.77 -0.02
C CYS A 131 -29.74 -17.75 -1.50
N ASP A 132 -30.18 -18.89 -2.01
CA ASP A 132 -30.71 -19.01 -3.36
C ASP A 132 -31.79 -20.10 -3.37
N SER A 133 -33.02 -19.72 -3.68
CA SER A 133 -34.20 -20.60 -3.62
C SER A 133 -34.16 -21.70 -4.67
N GLU A 134 -33.49 -21.46 -5.81
CA GLU A 134 -33.42 -22.43 -6.91
C GLU A 134 -32.36 -23.51 -6.65
N THR A 135 -31.34 -23.19 -5.85
CA THR A 135 -30.18 -24.06 -5.61
C THR A 135 -30.03 -24.48 -4.15
N LEU A 136 -31.09 -24.32 -3.35
CA LEU A 136 -31.11 -24.63 -1.92
C LEU A 136 -30.68 -26.09 -1.66
N GLY A 137 -29.76 -26.28 -0.72
CA GLY A 137 -29.22 -27.60 -0.37
C GLY A 137 -28.14 -28.13 -1.32
N GLU A 138 -27.86 -27.45 -2.43
CA GLU A 138 -26.76 -27.83 -3.31
C GLU A 138 -25.39 -27.43 -2.74
N ILE A 139 -24.37 -28.23 -3.07
CA ILE A 139 -22.98 -27.90 -2.75
C ILE A 139 -22.43 -26.92 -3.79
N ARG A 140 -21.77 -25.86 -3.32
CA ARG A 140 -21.11 -24.85 -4.14
C ARG A 140 -19.74 -24.54 -3.58
N LYS A 141 -18.80 -24.19 -4.46
CA LYS A 141 -17.43 -23.80 -4.07
C LYS A 141 -17.29 -22.29 -4.14
N ILE A 142 -16.70 -21.71 -3.11
CA ILE A 142 -16.44 -20.27 -2.99
C ILE A 142 -14.97 -20.07 -2.64
N SER A 143 -14.32 -19.16 -3.35
CA SER A 143 -13.05 -18.58 -2.95
C SER A 143 -13.30 -17.40 -2.02
N TRP A 144 -12.47 -17.22 -1.02
CA TRP A 144 -12.55 -16.10 -0.09
C TRP A 144 -11.17 -15.48 0.12
N SER A 145 -11.17 -14.17 0.36
CA SER A 145 -9.99 -13.40 0.76
C SER A 145 -10.37 -12.48 1.90
N ALA A 146 -9.50 -12.37 2.90
CA ALA A 146 -9.64 -11.50 4.06
C ALA A 146 -8.41 -10.61 4.18
N TYR A 147 -8.60 -9.29 4.19
CA TYR A 147 -7.54 -8.30 4.35
C TYR A 147 -7.65 -7.61 5.71
N GLY A 148 -6.54 -7.51 6.43
CA GLY A 148 -6.52 -6.90 7.75
C GLY A 148 -5.11 -6.62 8.24
N ASN A 149 -4.99 -6.04 9.43
CA ASN A 149 -3.69 -5.78 10.03
C ASN A 149 -3.33 -6.88 11.03
N ARG A 150 -2.04 -7.20 11.09
CA ARG A 150 -1.40 -8.00 12.14
C ARG A 150 -0.15 -7.28 12.65
N GLY A 151 0.06 -7.26 13.96
CA GLY A 151 1.19 -6.53 14.54
C GLY A 151 1.13 -5.02 14.30
N TYR A 152 -0.06 -4.43 14.20
CA TYR A 152 -0.33 -3.03 13.88
C TYR A 152 0.46 -2.05 14.76
N VAL A 153 0.70 -2.40 16.02
CA VAL A 153 1.52 -1.61 16.95
C VAL A 153 2.94 -1.37 16.41
N THR A 154 3.52 -2.36 15.72
CA THR A 154 4.88 -2.29 15.17
C THR A 154 5.00 -1.57 13.82
N ILE A 155 3.88 -1.31 13.15
CA ILE A 155 3.88 -0.58 11.87
C ILE A 155 4.23 0.89 12.14
N PRO A 156 5.20 1.49 11.41
CA PRO A 156 5.54 2.91 11.53
C PRO A 156 4.35 3.83 11.31
N LEU A 157 4.36 5.01 11.95
CA LEU A 157 3.20 5.92 11.88
C LEU A 157 2.95 6.42 10.45
N TRP A 158 4.01 6.77 9.72
CA TRP A 158 3.87 7.17 8.31
C TRP A 158 3.20 6.08 7.47
N ARG A 159 3.51 4.79 7.72
CA ARG A 159 2.93 3.66 6.97
C ARG A 159 1.45 3.47 7.30
N LYS A 160 1.05 3.75 8.55
CA LYS A 160 -0.36 3.79 8.97
C LYS A 160 -1.12 4.94 8.29
N LEU A 161 -0.50 6.10 8.14
CA LEU A 161 -1.08 7.23 7.39
C LEU A 161 -1.23 6.91 5.90
N LEU A 162 -0.25 6.23 5.28
CA LEU A 162 -0.41 5.70 3.92
C LEU A 162 -1.57 4.70 3.83
N SER A 163 -1.75 3.82 4.82
CA SER A 163 -2.93 2.94 4.88
C SER A 163 -4.25 3.71 4.93
N SER A 164 -4.32 4.78 5.72
CA SER A 164 -5.50 5.66 5.78
C SER A 164 -5.77 6.34 4.44
N SER A 165 -4.72 6.86 3.80
CA SER A 165 -4.78 7.40 2.44
C SER A 165 -5.38 6.38 1.45
N LYS A 166 -4.95 5.11 1.48
CA LYS A 166 -5.55 4.04 0.64
C LYS A 166 -7.02 3.79 0.93
N ALA A 167 -7.44 3.89 2.20
CA ALA A 167 -8.85 3.81 2.55
C ALA A 167 -9.68 4.99 1.98
N HIS A 168 -9.10 6.18 1.88
CA HIS A 168 -9.71 7.33 1.20
C HIS A 168 -9.77 7.14 -0.32
N GLN A 169 -8.72 6.57 -0.92
CA GLN A 169 -8.68 6.22 -2.34
C GLN A 169 -9.85 5.29 -2.72
N LEU A 170 -10.09 4.23 -1.95
CA LEU A 170 -11.20 3.28 -2.16
C LEU A 170 -12.58 3.96 -2.08
N ARG A 171 -12.70 5.00 -1.26
CA ARG A 171 -13.93 5.81 -1.12
C ARG A 171 -14.03 6.93 -2.15
N LYS A 172 -13.03 7.09 -3.03
CA LYS A 172 -12.90 8.18 -3.99
C LYS A 172 -12.87 9.57 -3.34
N ASP A 173 -12.40 9.64 -2.10
CA ASP A 173 -12.20 10.89 -1.38
C ASP A 173 -10.75 11.36 -1.55
N PHE A 174 -10.43 11.82 -2.77
CA PHE A 174 -9.08 12.20 -3.17
C PHE A 174 -8.52 13.41 -2.41
N ARG A 175 -9.40 14.23 -1.81
CA ARG A 175 -8.98 15.36 -0.98
C ARG A 175 -8.38 14.88 0.33
N SER A 176 -9.08 14.00 1.03
CA SER A 176 -8.58 13.39 2.27
C SER A 176 -7.39 12.47 2.00
N GLU A 177 -7.42 11.73 0.87
CA GLU A 177 -6.28 10.94 0.44
C GLU A 177 -5.00 11.77 0.34
N LEU A 178 -5.06 12.93 -0.33
CA LEU A 178 -3.90 13.80 -0.51
C LEU A 178 -3.37 14.36 0.82
N VAL A 179 -4.26 14.71 1.75
CA VAL A 179 -3.88 15.19 3.08
C VAL A 179 -3.15 14.11 3.86
N ASP A 180 -3.65 12.86 3.84
CA ASP A 180 -3.00 11.74 4.52
C ASP A 180 -1.68 11.34 3.85
N LEU A 181 -1.57 11.41 2.52
CA LEU A 181 -0.32 11.18 1.79
C LEU A 181 0.78 12.15 2.22
N GLU A 182 0.46 13.45 2.24
CA GLU A 182 1.43 14.46 2.66
C GLU A 182 1.79 14.32 4.14
N SER A 183 0.79 14.07 5.00
CA SER A 183 1.03 13.87 6.43
C SER A 183 1.92 12.65 6.67
N ALA A 184 1.74 11.57 5.89
CA ALA A 184 2.61 10.41 5.93
C ALA A 184 4.05 10.77 5.56
N PHE A 185 4.24 11.58 4.51
CA PHE A 185 5.57 12.03 4.08
C PHE A 185 6.24 12.90 5.17
N GLU A 186 5.52 13.86 5.76
CA GLU A 186 6.03 14.70 6.84
C GLU A 186 6.49 13.86 8.04
N VAL A 187 5.68 12.89 8.47
CA VAL A 187 6.03 11.97 9.56
C VAL A 187 7.24 11.10 9.20
N PHE A 188 7.30 10.59 7.96
CA PHE A 188 8.43 9.82 7.48
C PHE A 188 9.74 10.61 7.55
N ILE A 189 9.76 11.86 7.08
CA ILE A 189 10.94 12.73 7.17
C ILE A 189 11.36 12.95 8.62
N GLY A 190 10.39 13.24 9.51
CA GLY A 190 10.66 13.45 10.92
C GLY A 190 11.27 12.21 11.59
N GLU A 191 10.71 11.02 11.34
CA GLU A 191 11.26 9.75 11.84
C GLU A 191 12.66 9.47 11.27
N TYR A 192 12.84 9.61 9.95
CA TYR A 192 14.12 9.36 9.27
C TYR A 192 15.23 10.29 9.78
N LEU A 193 14.98 11.61 9.79
CA LEU A 193 15.96 12.58 10.28
C LEU A 193 16.23 12.38 11.77
N GLY A 194 15.21 12.11 12.58
CA GLY A 194 15.34 11.87 14.01
C GLY A 194 16.23 10.68 14.36
N VAL A 195 16.24 9.63 13.53
CA VAL A 195 17.17 8.50 13.69
C VAL A 195 18.56 8.85 13.14
N MET A 196 18.63 9.38 11.93
CA MET A 196 19.89 9.53 11.20
C MET A 196 20.79 10.65 11.75
N LEU A 197 20.21 11.70 12.33
CA LEU A 197 20.96 12.82 12.91
C LEU A 197 21.51 12.52 14.31
N LYS A 198 21.02 11.51 15.04
CA LYS A 198 21.52 11.14 16.38
C LYS A 198 23.01 10.81 16.41
N ASN A 199 23.54 10.33 15.29
CA ASN A 199 24.97 10.03 15.17
C ASN A 199 25.84 11.26 14.92
N LYS A 200 25.24 12.45 14.75
CA LYS A 200 25.92 13.68 14.31
C LYS A 200 25.67 14.89 15.20
N LEU A 201 24.46 15.01 15.76
CA LEU A 201 24.00 16.19 16.48
C LEU A 201 23.54 15.83 17.89
N ARG A 202 23.45 16.84 18.76
CA ARG A 202 22.84 16.71 20.09
C ARG A 202 21.33 16.68 19.99
N ASP A 203 20.68 16.03 20.95
CA ASP A 203 19.22 15.87 20.98
C ASP A 203 18.48 17.22 20.91
N GLU A 204 18.97 18.27 21.57
CA GLU A 204 18.30 19.58 21.51
C GLU A 204 18.30 20.18 20.10
N THR A 205 19.39 20.01 19.35
CA THR A 205 19.47 20.47 17.96
C THR A 205 18.57 19.65 17.05
N ILE A 206 18.49 18.34 17.27
CA ILE A 206 17.60 17.45 16.52
C ILE A 206 16.15 17.84 16.76
N GLU A 207 15.74 18.00 18.02
CA GLU A 207 14.38 18.45 18.37
C GLU A 207 14.05 19.81 17.76
N TRP A 208 15.00 20.74 17.72
CA TRP A 208 14.81 22.02 17.05
C TRP A 208 14.53 21.83 15.55
N ILE A 209 15.34 21.04 14.84
CA ILE A 209 15.13 20.75 13.41
C ILE A 209 13.76 20.10 13.18
N LEU A 210 13.38 19.11 13.99
CA LEU A 210 12.12 18.37 13.84
C LEU A 210 10.87 19.22 14.12
N LYS A 211 11.00 20.39 14.77
CA LYS A 211 9.90 21.34 15.00
C LYS A 211 9.71 22.34 13.86
N LEU A 212 10.64 22.39 12.90
CA LEU A 212 10.57 23.29 11.75
C LEU A 212 9.55 22.79 10.70
N SER A 213 9.25 23.64 9.71
CA SER A 213 8.41 23.24 8.59
C SER A 213 9.06 22.09 7.80
N ILE A 214 8.27 21.34 7.03
CA ILE A 214 8.79 20.24 6.22
C ILE A 214 9.88 20.72 5.24
N GLU A 215 9.71 21.89 4.63
CA GLU A 215 10.71 22.46 3.72
C GLU A 215 12.02 22.79 4.44
N GLU A 216 11.95 23.29 5.67
CA GLU A 216 13.12 23.55 6.51
C GLU A 216 13.77 22.26 6.97
N GLN A 217 13.01 21.22 7.30
CA GLN A 217 13.53 19.88 7.61
C GLN A 217 14.28 19.28 6.40
N LEU A 218 13.68 19.35 5.21
CA LEU A 218 14.27 18.87 3.96
C LEU A 218 15.53 19.65 3.55
N LYS A 219 15.62 20.92 3.96
CA LYS A 219 16.79 21.77 3.72
C LYS A 219 17.86 21.55 4.77
N ILE A 220 17.60 21.96 6.01
CA ILE A 220 18.57 21.99 7.11
C ILE A 220 18.92 20.57 7.54
N GLY A 221 17.92 19.71 7.76
CA GLY A 221 18.16 18.33 8.19
C GLY A 221 19.05 17.55 7.23
N PHE A 222 18.84 17.70 5.91
CA PHE A 222 19.70 17.06 4.91
C PHE A 222 21.04 17.75 4.72
N VAL A 223 21.15 19.07 4.90
CA VAL A 223 22.45 19.75 4.94
C VAL A 223 23.31 19.19 6.07
N GLU A 224 22.75 19.03 7.27
CA GLU A 224 23.48 18.42 8.40
C GLU A 224 23.80 16.93 8.14
N LEU A 225 22.88 16.20 7.52
CA LEU A 225 23.05 14.77 7.27
C LEU A 225 24.00 14.44 6.11
N LYS A 226 23.95 15.20 5.00
CA LYS A 226 24.60 14.87 3.72
C LYS A 226 25.45 16.03 3.15
N GLY A 227 25.50 17.17 3.82
CA GLY A 227 26.23 18.36 3.37
C GLY A 227 25.52 19.20 2.31
N LYS A 228 24.33 18.78 1.86
CA LYS A 228 23.51 19.45 0.83
C LYS A 228 22.03 19.29 1.14
N ALA A 229 21.20 20.23 0.71
CA ALA A 229 19.76 20.14 0.88
C ALA A 229 19.19 19.02 0.01
N LEU A 230 18.06 18.42 0.41
CA LEU A 230 17.49 17.30 -0.34
C LEU A 230 17.10 17.69 -1.77
N ARG A 231 16.65 18.94 -1.99
CA ARG A 231 16.36 19.48 -3.33
C ARG A 231 17.58 19.45 -4.28
N ASP A 232 18.79 19.49 -3.74
CA ASP A 232 20.03 19.50 -4.53
C ASP A 232 20.56 18.07 -4.74
N LEU A 233 20.13 17.12 -3.90
CA LEU A 233 20.46 15.69 -4.01
C LEU A 233 19.49 14.98 -4.96
N GLU A 234 18.19 15.27 -4.84
CA GLU A 234 17.11 14.64 -5.61
C GLU A 234 16.17 15.70 -6.23
N PRO A 235 16.67 16.52 -7.16
CA PRO A 235 15.94 17.69 -7.68
C PRO A 235 14.62 17.33 -8.36
N GLU A 236 14.62 16.28 -9.18
CA GLU A 236 13.43 15.85 -9.91
C GLU A 236 12.32 15.35 -8.97
N ALA A 237 12.68 14.52 -7.98
CA ALA A 237 11.72 14.00 -7.01
C ALA A 237 11.18 15.13 -6.10
N TYR A 238 12.04 16.06 -5.68
CA TYR A 238 11.63 17.23 -4.92
C TYR A 238 10.63 18.09 -5.70
N ILE A 239 10.89 18.38 -6.97
CA ILE A 239 10.00 19.17 -7.83
C ILE A 239 8.64 18.47 -8.00
N MET A 240 8.65 17.15 -8.23
CA MET A 240 7.43 16.36 -8.39
C MET A 240 6.59 16.34 -7.10
N TRP A 241 7.23 16.13 -5.95
CA TRP A 241 6.56 16.21 -4.65
C TRP A 241 5.99 17.61 -4.38
N GLN A 242 6.79 18.67 -4.58
CA GLN A 242 6.36 20.03 -4.32
C GLN A 242 5.12 20.40 -5.15
N LYS A 243 5.16 20.11 -6.45
CA LYS A 243 4.08 20.45 -7.40
C LYS A 243 2.82 19.60 -7.20
N ASN A 244 2.99 18.28 -7.05
CA ASN A 244 1.85 17.35 -7.07
C ASN A 244 1.29 17.06 -5.68
N VAL A 245 2.05 17.32 -4.62
CA VAL A 245 1.65 16.98 -3.25
C VAL A 245 1.53 18.25 -2.42
N LYS A 246 2.64 18.92 -2.09
CA LYS A 246 2.67 20.04 -1.15
C LYS A 246 1.74 21.18 -1.55
N GLU A 247 1.92 21.73 -2.76
CA GLU A 247 1.13 22.86 -3.24
C GLU A 247 -0.36 22.53 -3.38
N LYS A 248 -0.69 21.29 -3.77
CA LYS A 248 -2.08 20.84 -3.88
C LYS A 248 -2.71 20.67 -2.50
N ARG A 249 -2.00 20.05 -1.57
CA ARG A 249 -2.45 19.86 -0.18
C ARG A 249 -2.72 21.21 0.48
N ASP A 250 -1.84 22.18 0.33
CA ASP A 250 -2.04 23.54 0.89
C ASP A 250 -3.31 24.18 0.34
N LYS A 251 -3.55 24.06 -0.97
CA LYS A 251 -4.80 24.55 -1.58
C LYS A 251 -6.01 23.78 -1.06
N VAL A 252 -5.94 22.46 -0.88
CA VAL A 252 -7.05 21.66 -0.33
C VAL A 252 -7.40 22.10 1.09
N VAL A 253 -6.39 22.22 1.95
CA VAL A 253 -6.57 22.56 3.37
C VAL A 253 -7.06 24.00 3.53
N HIS A 254 -6.52 24.96 2.77
CA HIS A 254 -6.85 26.38 2.95
C HIS A 254 -8.00 26.89 2.08
N ARG A 255 -8.24 26.26 0.92
CA ARG A 255 -9.22 26.76 -0.08
C ARG A 255 -10.26 25.74 -0.48
N GLY A 256 -10.16 24.51 0.03
CA GLY A 256 -11.12 23.46 -0.23
C GLY A 256 -11.21 23.01 -1.69
N ILE A 257 -10.13 23.13 -2.46
CA ILE A 257 -10.13 22.72 -3.87
C ILE A 257 -10.43 21.23 -4.04
N PHE A 258 -11.05 20.91 -5.17
CA PHE A 258 -11.24 19.54 -5.63
C PHE A 258 -9.93 18.96 -6.14
N ILE A 259 -9.76 17.64 -5.98
CA ILE A 259 -8.63 16.86 -6.49
C ILE A 259 -9.18 15.78 -7.42
N THR A 260 -8.69 15.71 -8.64
CA THR A 260 -9.06 14.66 -9.59
C THR A 260 -8.35 13.35 -9.27
N GLU A 261 -8.86 12.24 -9.81
CA GLU A 261 -8.22 10.93 -9.69
C GLU A 261 -6.79 10.92 -10.27
N GLU A 262 -6.58 11.57 -11.42
CA GLU A 262 -5.25 11.72 -12.04
C GLU A 262 -4.30 12.53 -11.15
N GLU A 263 -4.79 13.61 -10.53
CA GLU A 263 -3.97 14.38 -9.58
C GLU A 263 -3.60 13.57 -8.35
N ALA A 264 -4.49 12.70 -7.86
CA ALA A 264 -4.21 11.78 -6.76
C ALA A 264 -3.20 10.70 -7.16
N ILE A 265 -3.28 10.14 -8.38
CA ILE A 265 -2.25 9.21 -8.93
C ILE A 265 -0.88 9.88 -8.92
N ASN A 266 -0.78 11.07 -9.50
CA ASN A 266 0.49 11.82 -9.55
C ASN A 266 1.05 12.12 -8.15
N ALA A 267 0.17 12.40 -7.17
CA ALA A 267 0.58 12.62 -5.79
C ALA A 267 1.10 11.33 -5.14
N ARG A 268 0.43 10.19 -5.34
CA ARG A 268 0.87 8.88 -4.86
C ARG A 268 2.26 8.52 -5.38
N GLU A 269 2.46 8.64 -6.69
CA GLU A 269 3.74 8.36 -7.34
C GLU A 269 4.84 9.28 -6.81
N ALA A 270 4.57 10.58 -6.70
CA ALA A 270 5.54 11.55 -6.21
C ALA A 270 5.98 11.29 -4.76
N VAL A 271 5.04 11.00 -3.84
CA VAL A 271 5.38 10.63 -2.46
C VAL A 271 6.19 9.34 -2.42
N PHE A 272 5.73 8.31 -3.13
CA PHE A 272 6.38 7.00 -3.15
C PHE A 272 7.82 7.09 -3.70
N ASP A 273 7.99 7.73 -4.86
CA ASP A 273 9.32 7.93 -5.47
C ASP A 273 10.23 8.72 -4.52
N PHE A 274 9.71 9.76 -3.86
CA PHE A 274 10.55 10.59 -3.02
C PHE A 274 10.99 9.87 -1.74
N MET A 275 10.07 9.16 -1.08
CA MET A 275 10.39 8.34 0.09
C MET A 275 11.41 7.25 -0.23
N THR A 276 11.22 6.52 -1.33
CA THR A 276 12.11 5.42 -1.72
C THR A 276 13.49 5.90 -2.19
N LYS A 277 13.61 7.11 -2.72
CA LYS A 277 14.91 7.74 -3.01
C LYS A 277 15.66 8.19 -1.75
N ILE A 278 14.95 8.67 -0.72
CA ILE A 278 15.53 9.07 0.56
C ILE A 278 16.01 7.85 1.35
N ASP A 279 15.16 6.83 1.41
CA ASP A 279 15.43 5.58 2.10
C ASP A 279 14.82 4.39 1.32
N PRO A 280 15.64 3.69 0.51
CA PRO A 280 15.18 2.53 -0.25
C PRO A 280 14.60 1.41 0.61
N SER A 281 15.03 1.28 1.87
CA SER A 281 14.57 0.22 2.77
C SER A 281 13.09 0.38 3.17
N THR A 282 12.49 1.56 2.91
CA THR A 282 11.04 1.77 3.07
C THR A 282 10.20 0.80 2.25
N LEU A 283 10.74 0.26 1.14
CA LEU A 283 10.08 -0.77 0.33
C LEU A 283 9.73 -2.02 1.14
N ASP A 284 10.52 -2.36 2.16
CA ASP A 284 10.25 -3.53 3.02
C ASP A 284 8.96 -3.34 3.85
N GLN A 285 8.55 -2.10 4.11
CA GLN A 285 7.31 -1.80 4.83
C GLN A 285 6.04 -1.96 3.96
N PHE A 286 6.22 -2.21 2.66
CA PHE A 286 5.13 -2.53 1.73
C PHE A 286 4.98 -4.04 1.51
N GLN A 287 5.76 -4.87 2.20
CA GLN A 287 5.51 -6.30 2.22
C GLN A 287 4.19 -6.63 2.92
N ILE A 288 3.47 -7.61 2.38
CA ILE A 288 2.27 -8.18 2.97
C ILE A 288 2.55 -9.58 3.49
N GLU A 289 1.98 -9.90 4.65
CA GLU A 289 1.94 -11.25 5.20
C GLU A 289 0.84 -12.07 4.50
N ARG A 290 1.22 -13.21 3.93
CA ARG A 290 0.34 -14.20 3.32
C ARG A 290 0.57 -15.62 3.88
#